data_AF-A0AAE0INR9-F1
#
_entry.id   AF-A0AAE0INR9-F1
#
_cell.length_a   1.000
_cell.length_b   1.000
_cell.length_c   1.000
_cell.angle_alpha   90.00
_cell.angle_beta   90.00
_cell.angle_gamma   90.00
#
_symmetry.space_group_name_H-M   'P 1'
#
loop_
_entity.id
_entity.type
_entity.pdbx_description
1 polymer ?
#
loop_
_entity_poly.entity_id
_entity_poly.type
_entity_poly.pdbx_seq_one_letter_code
_entity_poly.pdbx_strand_id
1 'polypeptide(L)'
;MHALTLLPFLAAFAAFAAASPSQLNKRCSPIYDPAYYHGYLPPVACWLSQDTACKAWLSSGTELLIDAKHNLTVVYGVSSYCFETIAEELARAKDGRKTFGWLEQHGKLNNIGDGTLVISQMSADAVKRYQALKYMAPGQS
;
A
#
# COMPACT_ATOMS: atom_id res chain seq x y z
N MET A 1 54.66 -53.69 -2.78
CA MET A 1 53.56 -53.78 -1.79
C MET A 1 53.06 -52.37 -1.56
N HIS A 2 51.89 -52.05 -2.12
CA HIS A 2 51.30 -50.70 -2.08
C HIS A 2 50.52 -50.55 -0.78
N ALA A 3 50.96 -49.65 0.11
CA ALA A 3 50.18 -49.22 1.26
C ALA A 3 49.10 -48.26 0.77
N LEU A 4 47.86 -48.72 0.81
CA LEU A 4 46.67 -47.99 0.41
C LEU A 4 46.40 -46.88 1.45
N THR A 5 46.52 -45.63 1.01
CA THR A 5 46.04 -44.42 1.67
C THR A 5 44.55 -44.53 2.00
N LEU A 6 44.22 -44.72 3.28
CA LEU A 6 42.87 -44.60 3.81
C LEU A 6 42.77 -43.29 4.59
N LEU A 7 42.03 -42.32 4.02
CA LEU A 7 41.42 -41.11 4.59
C LEU A 7 41.45 -40.05 3.46
N PRO A 8 40.30 -39.67 2.86
CA PRO A 8 39.25 -38.98 3.62
C PRO A 8 37.84 -39.24 3.04
N PHE A 9 37.13 -40.26 3.51
CA PHE A 9 35.74 -40.51 3.09
C PHE A 9 34.70 -39.96 4.10
N LEU A 10 35.06 -38.91 4.83
CA LEU A 10 34.22 -38.32 5.89
C LEU A 10 33.88 -36.84 5.67
N ALA A 11 34.24 -36.24 4.53
CA ALA A 11 34.04 -34.82 4.25
C ALA A 11 32.88 -34.50 3.28
N ALA A 12 31.97 -35.44 3.01
CA ALA A 12 30.95 -35.28 1.96
C ALA A 12 29.51 -35.06 2.45
N PHE A 13 29.27 -34.82 3.74
CA PHE A 13 27.90 -34.72 4.29
C PHE A 13 27.51 -33.36 4.91
N ALA A 14 28.35 -32.33 4.82
CA ALA A 14 28.10 -31.04 5.46
C ALA A 14 27.56 -29.95 4.51
N ALA A 15 26.89 -30.32 3.40
CA ALA A 15 26.48 -29.35 2.38
C ALA A 15 25.00 -29.50 1.94
N PHE A 16 24.09 -29.84 2.85
CA PHE A 16 22.65 -29.77 2.56
C PHE A 16 21.87 -29.27 3.77
N ALA A 17 21.63 -27.96 3.81
CA ALA A 17 20.44 -27.28 4.36
C ALA A 17 20.74 -25.83 4.77
N ALA A 18 21.41 -25.05 3.92
CA ALA A 18 21.18 -23.61 3.92
C ALA A 18 19.87 -23.34 3.16
N ALA A 19 18.75 -23.85 3.69
CA ALA A 19 17.44 -23.37 3.26
C ALA A 19 17.39 -21.90 3.68
N SER A 20 17.62 -20.99 2.73
CA SER A 20 17.34 -19.58 2.95
C SER A 20 15.94 -19.51 3.54
N PRO A 21 15.75 -18.94 4.76
CA PRO A 21 14.43 -18.89 5.35
C PRO A 21 13.51 -18.21 4.34
N SER A 22 12.52 -18.95 3.84
CA SER A 22 11.47 -18.40 3.02
C SER A 22 10.83 -17.28 3.82
N GLN A 23 11.18 -16.03 3.52
CA GLN A 23 10.58 -14.89 4.19
C GLN A 23 9.09 -14.94 3.84
N LEU A 24 8.27 -15.30 4.82
CA LEU A 24 6.82 -15.18 4.74
C LEU A 24 6.50 -13.69 4.59
N ASN A 25 6.42 -13.22 3.35
CA ASN A 25 5.92 -11.89 3.05
C ASN A 25 4.46 -11.86 3.47
N LYS A 26 4.15 -11.18 4.57
CA LYS A 26 2.77 -10.91 5.00
C LYS A 26 2.09 -10.11 3.89
N ARG A 27 1.33 -10.78 3.04
CA ARG A 27 0.48 -10.09 2.06
C ARG A 27 -0.62 -9.38 2.85
N CYS A 28 -0.77 -8.08 2.63
CA CYS A 28 -1.87 -7.30 3.19
C CYS A 28 -3.11 -7.69 2.39
N SER A 29 -3.71 -8.80 2.79
CA SER A 29 -4.90 -9.32 2.13
C SER A 29 -6.07 -8.37 2.41
N PRO A 30 -6.84 -7.99 1.38
CA PRO A 30 -8.12 -7.31 1.59
C PRO A 30 -9.00 -8.12 2.54
N ILE A 31 -9.70 -7.45 3.44
CA ILE A 31 -10.62 -8.11 4.36
C ILE A 31 -11.95 -8.26 3.63
N TYR A 32 -12.36 -9.49 3.35
CA TYR A 32 -13.67 -9.76 2.73
C TYR A 32 -14.79 -9.37 3.70
N ASP A 33 -15.71 -8.55 3.21
CA ASP A 33 -16.98 -8.24 3.86
C ASP A 33 -17.94 -7.69 2.79
N PRO A 34 -19.06 -8.39 2.52
CA PRO A 34 -19.99 -8.05 1.45
C PRO A 34 -20.66 -6.68 1.63
N ALA A 35 -20.58 -6.08 2.81
CA ALA A 35 -21.10 -4.74 3.05
C ALA A 35 -20.21 -3.63 2.47
N TYR A 36 -18.97 -3.91 2.07
CA TYR A 36 -18.13 -2.95 1.35
C TYR A 36 -18.42 -2.93 -0.15
N TYR A 37 -18.05 -1.84 -0.81
CA TYR A 37 -18.02 -1.81 -2.28
C TYR A 37 -17.03 -2.88 -2.80
N HIS A 38 -17.44 -3.63 -3.82
CA HIS A 38 -16.78 -4.87 -4.29
C HIS A 38 -16.61 -5.99 -3.25
N GLY A 39 -17.21 -5.89 -2.06
CA GLY A 39 -17.21 -6.95 -1.05
C GLY A 39 -15.90 -7.11 -0.29
N TYR A 40 -15.00 -6.13 -0.32
CA TYR A 40 -13.76 -6.15 0.46
C TYR A 40 -13.36 -4.75 0.94
N LEU A 41 -12.72 -4.68 2.10
CA LEU A 41 -12.00 -3.48 2.55
C LEU A 41 -10.60 -3.48 1.92
N PRO A 42 -10.26 -2.49 1.07
CA PRO A 42 -8.91 -2.35 0.57
C PRO A 42 -7.94 -1.98 1.71
N PRO A 43 -6.69 -2.47 1.66
CA PRO A 43 -5.69 -2.22 2.70
C PRO A 43 -5.21 -0.76 2.75
N VAL A 44 -5.26 -0.04 1.62
CA VAL A 44 -4.93 1.39 1.51
C VAL A 44 -5.90 2.07 0.55
N ALA A 45 -5.92 3.41 0.55
CA ALA A 45 -6.69 4.20 -0.42
C ALA A 45 -6.21 3.95 -1.86
N CYS A 46 -7.11 4.00 -2.84
CA CYS A 46 -6.81 3.59 -4.22
C CYS A 46 -5.79 4.46 -4.96
N TRP A 47 -5.50 5.67 -4.47
CA TRP A 47 -4.46 6.55 -5.01
C TRP A 47 -3.09 6.33 -4.36
N LEU A 48 -2.99 5.39 -3.43
CA LEU A 48 -1.76 4.97 -2.76
C LEU A 48 -1.39 3.55 -3.16
N SER A 49 -0.12 3.21 -3.01
CA SER A 49 0.41 1.85 -3.12
C SER A 49 0.64 1.28 -1.73
N GLN A 50 0.97 0.00 -1.65
CA GLN A 50 1.40 -0.65 -0.41
C GLN A 50 2.68 -1.42 -0.63
N ASP A 51 3.50 -1.52 0.41
CA ASP A 51 4.59 -2.49 0.46
C ASP A 51 4.15 -3.83 1.07
N THR A 52 5.08 -4.79 1.10
CA THR A 52 4.92 -6.09 1.77
C THR A 52 4.77 -5.99 3.29
N ALA A 53 4.98 -4.82 3.88
CA ALA A 53 4.78 -4.54 5.30
C ALA A 53 3.46 -3.78 5.58
N CYS A 54 2.59 -3.64 4.58
CA CYS A 54 1.28 -2.97 4.68
C CYS A 54 1.35 -1.49 5.01
N LYS A 55 2.46 -0.85 4.65
CA LYS A 55 2.60 0.60 4.75
C LYS A 55 2.18 1.23 3.43
N ALA A 56 1.52 2.37 3.52
CA ALA A 56 1.12 3.13 2.35
C ALA A 56 2.33 3.87 1.73
N TRP A 57 2.38 3.89 0.41
CA TRP A 57 3.39 4.59 -0.40
C TRP A 57 2.71 5.39 -1.51
N LEU A 58 3.41 6.35 -2.10
CA LEU A 58 2.96 6.96 -3.34
C LEU A 58 3.06 5.95 -4.48
N SER A 59 1.98 5.79 -5.23
CA SER A 59 1.92 4.92 -6.40
C SER A 59 2.84 5.45 -7.51
N SER A 60 3.43 4.54 -8.28
CA SER A 60 4.17 4.93 -9.48
C SER A 60 3.27 5.71 -10.43
N GLY A 61 3.76 6.82 -10.96
CA GLY A 61 2.98 7.70 -11.85
C GLY A 61 2.01 8.65 -11.13
N THR A 62 2.01 8.66 -9.79
CA THR A 62 1.31 9.70 -9.00
C THR A 62 2.30 10.76 -8.52
N GLU A 63 1.86 12.00 -8.40
CA GLU A 63 2.64 13.08 -7.78
C GLU A 63 1.86 13.68 -6.62
N LEU A 64 2.55 14.13 -5.58
CA LEU A 64 1.95 14.66 -4.37
C LEU A 64 2.49 16.06 -4.07
N LEU A 65 1.60 17.04 -3.94
CA LEU A 65 1.90 18.33 -3.33
C LEU A 65 1.17 18.43 -2.00
N ILE A 66 1.88 18.75 -0.92
CA ILE A 66 1.30 18.93 0.41
C ILE A 66 1.42 20.37 0.88
N ASP A 67 0.28 20.97 1.18
CA ASP A 67 0.16 22.25 1.84
C ASP A 67 -0.30 22.01 3.29
N ALA A 68 0.68 21.66 4.13
CA ALA A 68 0.44 21.36 5.53
C ALA A 68 -0.14 22.56 6.31
N LYS A 69 0.18 23.80 5.90
CA LYS A 69 -0.32 25.01 6.56
C LYS A 69 -1.82 25.16 6.39
N HIS A 70 -2.35 24.75 5.24
CA HIS A 70 -3.78 24.83 4.93
C HIS A 70 -4.51 23.47 5.06
N ASN A 71 -3.85 22.45 5.64
CA ASN A 71 -4.39 21.10 5.82
C ASN A 71 -4.94 20.50 4.51
N LEU A 72 -4.13 20.58 3.47
CA LEU A 72 -4.51 20.22 2.11
C LEU A 72 -3.38 19.45 1.40
N THR A 73 -3.76 18.54 0.52
CA THR A 73 -2.84 17.92 -0.43
C THR A 73 -3.50 17.76 -1.80
N VAL A 74 -2.69 17.85 -2.84
CA VAL A 74 -3.08 17.59 -4.23
C VAL A 74 -2.33 16.34 -4.69
N VAL A 75 -3.08 15.38 -5.22
CA VAL A 75 -2.56 14.13 -5.79
C VAL A 75 -2.85 14.15 -7.28
N TYR A 76 -1.79 14.06 -8.09
CA TYR A 76 -1.89 13.96 -9.55
C TYR A 76 -1.75 12.51 -10.00
N GLY A 77 -2.18 12.22 -11.23
CA GLY A 77 -2.04 10.89 -11.83
C GLY A 77 -3.01 9.84 -11.27
N VAL A 78 -4.09 10.27 -10.63
CA VAL A 78 -5.13 9.38 -10.10
C VAL A 78 -5.94 8.78 -11.26
N SER A 79 -6.08 7.47 -11.28
CA SER A 79 -6.78 6.75 -12.35
C SER A 79 -8.30 6.99 -12.34
N SER A 80 -8.94 6.86 -13.49
CA SER A 80 -10.41 6.96 -13.61
C SER A 80 -11.12 5.95 -12.69
N TYR A 81 -10.63 4.71 -12.62
CA TYR A 81 -11.13 3.69 -11.71
C TYR A 81 -11.07 4.11 -10.24
N CYS A 82 -9.99 4.77 -9.81
CA CYS A 82 -9.90 5.27 -8.46
C CYS A 82 -10.91 6.41 -8.21
N PHE A 83 -11.18 7.28 -9.19
CA PHE A 83 -12.25 8.27 -9.07
C PHE A 83 -13.66 7.68 -9.03
N GLU A 84 -13.94 6.61 -9.77
CA GLU A 84 -15.20 5.86 -9.65
C GLU A 84 -15.35 5.30 -8.23
N THR A 85 -14.27 4.75 -7.67
CA THR A 85 -14.24 4.24 -6.30
C THR A 85 -14.45 5.35 -5.26
N ILE A 86 -13.86 6.53 -5.45
CA ILE A 86 -14.07 7.70 -4.59
C ILE A 86 -15.53 8.18 -4.70
N ALA A 87 -16.10 8.21 -5.90
CA ALA A 87 -17.50 8.61 -6.08
C ALA A 87 -18.46 7.67 -5.34
N GLU A 88 -18.22 6.36 -5.39
CA GLU A 88 -19.00 5.39 -4.61
C GLU A 88 -18.78 5.56 -3.10
N GLU A 89 -17.55 5.78 -2.62
CA GLU A 89 -17.27 6.08 -1.21
C GLU A 89 -18.09 7.28 -0.72
N LEU A 90 -18.11 8.37 -1.49
CA LEU A 90 -18.88 9.57 -1.18
C LEU A 90 -20.40 9.33 -1.21
N ALA A 91 -20.90 8.57 -2.18
CA ALA A 91 -22.31 8.19 -2.26
C ALA A 91 -22.72 7.32 -1.06
N ARG A 92 -21.91 6.33 -0.70
CA ARG A 92 -22.13 5.48 0.47
C ARG A 92 -22.17 6.29 1.76
N ALA A 93 -21.23 7.21 1.94
CA ALA A 93 -21.21 8.10 3.11
C ALA A 93 -22.50 8.92 3.22
N LYS A 94 -22.98 9.47 2.10
CA LYS A 94 -24.24 10.23 2.03
C LYS A 94 -25.46 9.38 2.35
N ASP A 95 -25.47 8.12 1.92
CA ASP A 95 -26.57 7.18 2.13
C ASP A 95 -26.53 6.49 3.51
N GLY A 96 -25.49 6.73 4.33
CA GLY A 96 -25.27 6.02 5.59
C GLY A 96 -24.87 4.54 5.40
N ARG A 97 -24.41 4.16 4.21
CA ARG A 97 -23.88 2.82 3.92
C ARG A 97 -22.44 2.71 4.41
N LYS A 98 -21.99 1.48 4.65
CA LYS A 98 -20.62 1.21 5.10
C LYS A 98 -19.60 1.72 4.07
N THR A 99 -18.70 2.59 4.50
CA THR A 99 -17.62 3.20 3.72
C THR A 99 -16.27 2.56 4.06
N PHE A 100 -15.25 2.79 3.23
CA PHE A 100 -13.86 2.42 3.53
C PHE A 100 -13.25 3.27 4.65
N GLY A 101 -13.91 4.36 5.02
CA GLY A 101 -13.47 5.28 6.07
C GLY A 101 -12.45 6.29 5.57
N TRP A 102 -12.40 6.53 4.25
CA TRP A 102 -11.37 7.38 3.65
C TRP A 102 -11.57 8.86 4.01
N LEU A 103 -12.81 9.28 4.23
CA LEU A 103 -13.13 10.64 4.64
C LEU A 103 -12.54 10.97 6.02
N GLU A 104 -12.65 10.03 6.96
CA GLU A 104 -12.12 10.15 8.32
C GLU A 104 -10.59 10.04 8.33
N GLN A 105 -10.04 9.16 7.48
CA GLN A 105 -8.61 8.88 7.43
C GLN A 105 -7.81 9.96 6.69
N HIS A 106 -8.39 10.60 5.66
CA HIS A 106 -7.65 11.48 4.77
C HIS A 106 -8.18 12.91 4.76
N GLY A 107 -9.49 13.11 4.92
CA GLY A 107 -10.15 14.39 4.76
C GLY A 107 -11.16 14.38 3.60
N LYS A 108 -11.62 15.56 3.18
CA LYS A 108 -12.59 15.71 2.10
C LYS A 108 -11.94 15.47 0.74
N LEU A 109 -12.46 14.50 0.01
CA LEU A 109 -11.99 14.08 -1.31
C LEU A 109 -12.70 14.87 -2.41
N ASN A 110 -11.96 15.58 -3.26
CA ASN A 110 -12.51 16.39 -4.34
C ASN A 110 -11.81 16.03 -5.65
N ASN A 111 -12.54 15.44 -6.59
CA ASN A 111 -12.07 15.29 -7.96
C ASN A 111 -12.23 16.63 -8.70
N ILE A 112 -11.14 17.18 -9.23
CA ILE A 112 -11.16 18.44 -9.99
C ILE A 112 -10.91 18.24 -11.48
N GLY A 113 -10.89 16.99 -11.96
CA GLY A 113 -10.63 16.64 -13.36
C GLY A 113 -9.16 16.25 -13.62
N ASP A 114 -8.89 15.80 -14.84
CA ASP A 114 -7.54 15.56 -15.39
C ASP A 114 -6.61 14.73 -14.50
N GLY A 115 -7.13 13.68 -13.84
CA GLY A 115 -6.31 12.84 -12.99
C GLY A 115 -5.96 13.46 -11.63
N THR A 116 -6.62 14.55 -11.23
CA THR A 116 -6.24 15.34 -10.04
C THR A 116 -7.25 15.24 -8.90
N LEU A 117 -6.78 14.76 -7.76
CA LEU A 117 -7.53 14.67 -6.51
C LEU A 117 -7.03 15.74 -5.53
N VAL A 118 -7.93 16.58 -5.03
CA VAL A 118 -7.65 17.52 -3.94
C VAL A 118 -8.26 16.99 -2.66
N ILE A 119 -7.41 16.74 -1.67
CA ILE A 119 -7.81 16.32 -0.33
C ILE A 119 -7.70 17.53 0.59
N SER A 120 -8.83 18.01 1.09
CA SER A 120 -8.90 19.18 1.96
C SER A 120 -9.43 18.82 3.34
N GLN A 121 -9.36 19.75 4.29
CA GLN A 121 -9.80 19.53 5.67
C GLN A 121 -9.13 18.32 6.32
N MET A 122 -7.85 18.10 6.01
CA MET A 122 -7.06 17.02 6.58
C MET A 122 -6.91 17.25 8.08
N SER A 123 -6.97 16.17 8.88
CA SER A 123 -6.56 16.25 10.28
C SER A 123 -5.03 16.43 10.38
N ALA A 124 -4.54 16.93 11.52
CA ALA A 124 -3.10 17.05 11.76
C ALA A 124 -2.37 15.70 11.61
N ASP A 125 -3.01 14.60 12.00
CA ASP A 125 -2.46 13.26 11.82
C ASP A 125 -2.46 12.81 10.36
N ALA A 126 -3.49 13.17 9.58
CA ALA A 126 -3.48 12.95 8.15
C ALA A 126 -2.33 13.73 7.48
N VAL A 127 -2.16 15.02 7.81
CA VAL A 127 -1.05 15.83 7.30
C VAL A 127 0.29 15.17 7.60
N LYS A 128 0.53 14.74 8.85
CA LYS A 128 1.76 14.03 9.22
C LYS A 128 1.96 12.74 8.42
N ARG A 129 0.90 11.94 8.20
CA ARG A 129 0.98 10.72 7.38
C ARG A 129 1.37 11.04 5.95
N TYR A 130 0.75 12.04 5.33
CA TYR A 130 1.06 12.44 3.95
C TYR A 130 2.48 13.02 3.82
N GLN A 131 2.96 13.79 4.80
CA GLN A 131 4.35 14.27 4.83
C GLN A 131 5.38 13.14 4.95
N ALA A 132 4.98 12.00 5.53
CA ALA A 132 5.83 10.82 5.68
C ALA A 132 5.77 9.86 4.48
N LEU A 133 4.86 10.09 3.52
CA LEU A 133 4.76 9.27 2.33
C LEU A 133 6.02 9.39 1.49
N LYS A 134 6.43 8.27 0.91
CA LYS A 134 7.58 8.17 0.02
C LYS A 134 7.15 7.46 -1.25
N TYR A 135 7.93 7.63 -2.31
CA TYR A 135 7.84 6.78 -3.48
C TYR A 135 8.39 5.40 -3.15
N MET A 136 7.67 4.36 -3.59
CA MET A 136 8.12 2.99 -3.41
C MET A 136 9.40 2.75 -4.21
N ALA A 137 10.45 2.22 -3.59
CA ALA A 137 11.68 1.92 -4.31
C ALA A 137 11.48 0.69 -5.21
N PRO A 138 12.23 0.59 -6.33
CA PRO A 138 12.21 -0.62 -7.16
C PRO A 138 12.49 -1.87 -6.32
N GLY A 139 11.60 -2.87 -6.39
CA GLY A 139 11.74 -4.14 -5.66
C GLY A 139 11.10 -4.20 -4.27
N GLN A 140 10.29 -3.21 -3.88
CA GLN A 140 9.55 -3.20 -2.59
C GLN A 140 8.06 -3.59 -2.71
N SER A 141 7.59 -3.94 -3.91
CA SER A 141 6.25 -4.45 -4.22
C SER A 141 6.08 -5.93 -3.89
#